data_AF-A0A534CCT7-F1
#
_entry.id   AF-A0A534CCT7-F1
#
_cell.length_a   1.000
_cell.length_b   1.000
_cell.length_c   1.000
_cell.angle_alpha   90.00
_cell.angle_beta   90.00
_cell.angle_gamma   90.00
#
_symmetry.space_group_name_H-M   'P 1'
#
loop_
_entity.id
_entity.type
_entity.pdbx_description
1 polymer ?
#
loop_
_entity_poly.entity_id
_entity_poly.type
_entity_poly.pdbx_seq_one_letter_code
_entity_poly.pdbx_strand_id
1 'polypeptide(L)'
;MSDRTFDPNAWLDAYRETFAPVYKAQQEGFKTIERFARFQYSVVGDYLESGLAHAQAAFAAKNPAELLTKQAEIGTKLGEKISGRIQEFVALASDAHGTFTQYASDSVTKAAKKAA
;
A
#
# COMPACT_ATOMS: atom_id res chain seq x y z
N MET A 1 31.24 -19.83 42.24
CA MET A 1 29.86 -19.42 41.97
C MET A 1 29.90 -18.01 41.40
N SER A 2 29.41 -17.86 40.17
CA SER A 2 28.85 -16.64 39.56
C SER A 2 29.70 -15.37 39.52
N ASP A 3 30.59 -15.28 38.52
CA ASP A 3 30.98 -13.99 37.96
C ASP A 3 29.94 -13.62 36.89
N ARG A 4 28.89 -12.90 37.31
CA ARG A 4 27.93 -12.25 36.41
C ARG A 4 28.33 -10.79 36.31
N THR A 5 29.39 -10.51 35.57
CA THR A 5 29.69 -9.14 35.12
C THR A 5 28.53 -8.70 34.23
N PHE A 6 27.69 -7.81 34.74
CA PHE A 6 26.64 -7.16 33.97
C PHE A 6 27.31 -6.38 32.83
N ASP A 7 27.16 -6.87 31.60
CA ASP A 7 27.63 -6.20 30.39
C ASP A 7 26.50 -5.30 29.86
N PRO A 8 26.61 -3.96 30.03
CA PRO A 8 25.58 -3.03 29.59
C PRO A 8 25.41 -3.02 28.06
N ASN A 9 26.47 -3.35 27.30
CA ASN A 9 26.40 -3.42 25.84
C ASN A 9 25.61 -4.66 25.41
N ALA A 10 25.84 -5.82 26.04
CA ALA A 10 25.05 -7.02 25.79
C ALA A 10 23.57 -6.83 26.15
N TRP A 11 23.27 -6.08 27.22
CA TRP A 11 21.90 -5.72 27.58
C TRP A 11 21.26 -4.77 26.56
N LEU A 12 21.98 -3.74 26.10
CA LEU A 12 21.53 -2.82 25.06
C LEU A 12 21.31 -3.53 23.72
N ASP A 13 22.20 -4.45 23.33
CA ASP A 13 22.08 -5.23 22.12
C ASP A 13 20.89 -6.19 22.19
N ALA A 14 20.70 -6.87 23.33
CA ALA A 14 19.53 -7.72 23.56
C ALA A 14 18.23 -6.91 23.52
N TYR A 15 18.21 -5.71 24.12
CA TYR A 15 17.07 -4.79 24.06
C TYR A 15 16.78 -4.37 22.61
N ARG A 16 17.80 -3.94 21.88
CA ARG A 16 17.68 -3.50 20.48
C ARG A 16 17.22 -4.63 19.55
N GLU A 17 17.77 -5.83 19.71
CA GLU A 17 17.34 -7.01 18.95
C GLU A 17 15.88 -7.40 19.23
N THR A 18 15.42 -7.22 20.47
CA THR A 18 14.06 -7.59 20.89
C THR A 18 13.03 -6.64 20.30
N PHE A 19 13.33 -5.34 20.22
CA PHE A 19 12.43 -4.33 19.66
C PHE A 19 12.62 -4.08 18.15
N ALA A 20 13.74 -4.52 17.55
CA ALA A 20 13.97 -4.45 16.11
C ALA A 20 12.81 -4.97 15.25
N PRO A 21 12.17 -6.13 15.53
CA PRO A 21 11.02 -6.59 14.75
C PRO A 21 9.80 -5.66 14.88
N VAL A 22 9.56 -5.07 16.06
CA VAL A 22 8.46 -4.10 16.27
C VAL A 22 8.71 -2.83 15.47
N TYR A 23 9.94 -2.30 15.52
CA TYR A 23 10.32 -1.11 14.76
C TYR A 23 10.21 -1.33 13.24
N LYS A 24 10.65 -2.50 12.75
CA LYS A 24 10.48 -2.89 11.35
C LYS A 24 9.01 -3.03 10.96
N ALA A 25 8.19 -3.67 11.79
CA ALA A 25 6.76 -3.80 11.56
C ALA A 25 6.06 -2.43 11.50
N GLN A 26 6.45 -1.48 12.37
CA GLN A 26 5.97 -0.10 12.31
C GLN A 26 6.38 0.59 11.01
N GLN A 27 7.63 0.48 10.60
CA GLN A 27 8.14 1.10 9.38
C GLN A 27 7.43 0.55 8.12
N GLU A 28 7.25 -0.76 8.01
CA GLU A 28 6.52 -1.38 6.90
C GLU A 28 5.02 -1.09 6.96
N GLY A 29 4.46 -0.96 8.16
CA GLY A 29 3.09 -0.48 8.38
C GLY A 29 2.88 0.92 7.82
N PHE A 30 3.76 1.88 8.14
CA PHE A 30 3.69 3.24 7.61
C PHE A 30 3.84 3.29 6.09
N LYS A 31 4.73 2.47 5.50
CA LYS A 31 4.84 2.36 4.04
C LYS A 31 3.57 1.84 3.40
N THR A 32 2.92 0.85 4.00
CA THR A 32 1.63 0.31 3.52
C THR A 32 0.53 1.38 3.57
N ILE A 33 0.46 2.15 4.65
CA ILE A 33 -0.48 3.27 4.79
C ILE A 33 -0.20 4.36 3.74
N GLU A 34 1.07 4.71 3.52
CA GLU A 34 1.46 5.69 2.50
C GLU A 34 1.06 5.22 1.09
N ARG A 35 1.31 3.95 0.76
CA ARG A 35 0.88 3.36 -0.53
C ARG A 35 -0.63 3.38 -0.68
N PHE A 36 -1.38 3.07 0.37
CA PHE A 36 -2.84 3.14 0.38
C PHE A 36 -3.35 4.57 0.20
N ALA A 37 -2.73 5.55 0.86
CA ALA A 37 -3.08 6.96 0.69
C ALA A 37 -2.84 7.44 -0.75
N ARG A 38 -1.71 7.05 -1.36
CA ARG A 38 -1.42 7.36 -2.77
C ARG A 38 -2.41 6.69 -3.72
N PHE A 39 -2.81 5.45 -3.43
CA PHE A 39 -3.86 4.75 -4.18
C PHE A 39 -5.18 5.51 -4.14
N GLN A 40 -5.66 5.89 -2.94
CA GLN A 40 -6.90 6.67 -2.78
C GLN A 40 -6.83 8.01 -3.51
N TYR A 41 -5.71 8.73 -3.42
CA TYR A 41 -5.49 9.98 -4.15
C TYR A 41 -5.59 9.78 -5.67
N SER A 42 -5.01 8.69 -6.17
CA SER A 42 -5.02 8.39 -7.61
C SER A 42 -6.42 8.03 -8.11
N VAL A 43 -7.20 7.28 -7.33
CA VAL A 43 -8.61 6.98 -7.61
C VAL A 43 -9.43 8.27 -7.71
N VAL A 44 -9.30 9.17 -6.72
CA VAL A 44 -10.00 10.47 -6.75
C VAL A 44 -9.57 11.29 -7.97
N GLY A 45 -8.29 11.30 -8.30
CA GLY A 45 -7.76 11.96 -9.50
C GLY A 45 -8.40 11.44 -10.79
N ASP A 46 -8.58 10.12 -10.92
CA ASP A 46 -9.20 9.51 -12.10
C ASP A 46 -10.67 9.92 -12.27
N TYR A 47 -11.43 10.03 -11.18
CA TYR A 47 -12.79 10.55 -11.22
C TYR A 47 -12.85 12.03 -11.60
N LEU A 48 -11.93 12.84 -11.07
CA LEU A 48 -11.87 14.27 -11.36
C LEU A 48 -11.48 14.53 -12.82
N GLU A 49 -10.54 13.75 -13.36
CA GLU A 49 -10.17 13.78 -14.78
C GLU A 49 -11.34 13.37 -15.68
N SER A 50 -12.09 12.33 -15.30
CA SER A 50 -13.31 11.92 -16.03
C SER A 50 -14.38 13.01 -16.01
N GLY A 51 -14.61 13.65 -14.86
CA GLY A 51 -15.53 14.78 -14.73
C GLY A 51 -15.12 15.96 -15.61
N LEU A 52 -13.83 16.31 -15.63
CA LEU A 52 -13.30 17.35 -16.50
C LEU A 52 -13.45 16.97 -17.98
N ALA A 53 -13.20 15.71 -18.34
CA ALA A 53 -13.37 15.23 -19.71
C ALA A 53 -14.84 15.30 -20.17
N HIS A 54 -15.80 14.96 -19.30
CA HIS A 54 -17.22 15.13 -19.58
C HIS A 54 -17.61 16.59 -19.76
N ALA A 55 -17.10 17.49 -18.91
CA ALA A 55 -17.33 18.93 -19.06
C ALA A 55 -16.75 19.44 -20.39
N GLN A 56 -15.51 19.05 -20.74
CA GLN A 56 -14.89 19.41 -22.01
C GLN A 56 -15.68 18.87 -23.20
N ALA A 57 -16.15 17.62 -23.15
CA ALA A 57 -16.98 17.05 -24.21
C ALA A 57 -18.29 17.82 -24.40
N ALA A 58 -18.92 18.25 -23.30
CA ALA A 58 -20.13 19.05 -23.35
C ALA A 58 -19.90 20.44 -23.98
N PHE A 59 -18.76 21.08 -23.70
CA PHE A 59 -18.42 22.40 -24.26
C PHE A 59 -17.86 22.35 -25.69
N ALA A 60 -17.18 21.26 -26.06
CA ALA A 60 -16.50 21.14 -27.35
C ALA A 60 -17.38 20.52 -28.47
N ALA A 61 -18.40 19.75 -28.12
CA ALA A 61 -19.23 19.06 -29.10
C ALA A 61 -20.04 20.05 -29.96
N LYS A 62 -19.96 19.89 -31.28
CA LYS A 62 -20.70 20.74 -32.24
C LYS A 62 -22.10 20.21 -32.53
N ASN A 63 -22.35 18.94 -32.20
CA ASN A 63 -23.64 18.29 -32.39
C ASN A 63 -23.82 17.10 -31.41
N PRO A 64 -25.06 16.60 -31.24
CA PRO A 64 -25.35 15.51 -30.29
C PRO A 64 -24.65 14.18 -30.62
N ALA A 65 -24.39 13.88 -31.89
CA ALA A 65 -23.70 12.65 -32.27
C ALA A 65 -22.24 12.66 -31.82
N GLU A 66 -21.55 13.80 -32.02
CA GLU A 66 -20.18 14.02 -31.55
C GLU A 66 -20.09 13.92 -30.02
N LEU A 67 -21.09 14.46 -29.30
CA LEU A 67 -21.17 14.36 -27.85
C LEU A 67 -21.30 12.89 -27.39
N LEU A 68 -22.18 12.11 -28.01
CA LEU A 68 -22.35 10.69 -27.69
C LEU A 68 -21.07 9.89 -27.94
N THR A 69 -20.38 10.14 -29.05
CA THR A 69 -19.08 9.51 -29.33
C THR A 69 -18.05 9.87 -28.26
N LYS A 70 -17.95 11.16 -27.87
CA LYS A 70 -17.03 11.60 -26.81
C LYS A 70 -17.37 10.99 -25.45
N GLN A 71 -18.64 10.88 -25.11
CA GLN A 71 -19.08 10.23 -23.87
C GLN A 71 -18.73 8.74 -23.84
N ALA A 72 -18.89 8.03 -24.97
CA ALA A 72 -18.49 6.63 -25.08
C ALA A 72 -16.97 6.47 -24.89
N GLU A 73 -16.15 7.32 -25.53
CA GLU A 73 -14.70 7.34 -25.36
C GLU A 73 -14.29 7.57 -23.89
N ILE A 74 -14.92 8.53 -23.21
CA ILE A 74 -14.66 8.83 -21.80
C ILE A 74 -15.05 7.63 -20.92
N GLY A 75 -16.20 7.01 -21.18
CA GLY A 75 -16.66 5.83 -20.47
C GLY A 75 -15.69 4.65 -20.60
N THR A 76 -15.19 4.38 -21.80
CA THR A 76 -14.18 3.33 -22.04
C THR A 76 -12.90 3.62 -21.26
N LYS A 77 -12.36 4.84 -21.34
CA LYS A 77 -11.14 5.24 -20.62
C LYS A 77 -11.30 5.13 -19.10
N LEU A 78 -12.45 5.56 -18.57
CA LEU A 78 -12.74 5.42 -17.15
C LEU A 78 -12.83 3.95 -16.74
N GLY A 79 -13.47 3.11 -17.56
CA GLY A 79 -13.54 1.66 -17.34
C GLY A 79 -12.17 0.99 -17.29
N GLU A 80 -11.27 1.34 -18.23
CA GLU A 80 -9.89 0.86 -18.24
C GLU A 80 -9.13 1.28 -16.98
N LYS A 81 -9.26 2.55 -16.57
CA LYS A 81 -8.66 3.06 -15.32
C LYS A 81 -9.18 2.32 -14.09
N ILE A 82 -10.50 2.13 -13.96
CA ILE A 82 -11.10 1.38 -12.84
C ILE A 82 -10.57 -0.06 -12.81
N SER A 83 -10.50 -0.72 -13.95
CA SER A 83 -9.94 -2.07 -14.05
C SER A 83 -8.48 -2.12 -13.57
N GLY A 84 -7.65 -1.16 -13.99
CA GLY A 84 -6.28 -1.00 -13.50
C GLY A 84 -6.20 -0.76 -12.00
N ARG A 85 -7.08 0.09 -11.44
CA ARG A 85 -7.16 0.35 -10.00
C ARG A 85 -7.58 -0.87 -9.19
N ILE A 86 -8.43 -1.74 -9.73
CA ILE A 86 -8.77 -3.00 -9.07
C ILE A 86 -7.55 -3.90 -8.97
N GLN A 87 -6.74 -4.00 -10.04
CA GLN A 87 -5.50 -4.78 -10.01
C GLN A 87 -4.48 -4.22 -9.00
N GLU A 88 -4.32 -2.90 -8.98
CA GLU A 88 -3.45 -2.21 -8.01
C GLU A 88 -3.92 -2.41 -6.56
N PHE A 89 -5.23 -2.35 -6.32
CA PHE A 89 -5.82 -2.62 -5.01
C PHE A 89 -5.55 -4.07 -4.56
N VAL A 90 -5.75 -5.04 -5.44
CA VAL A 90 -5.48 -6.46 -5.15
C VAL A 90 -4.01 -6.68 -4.82
N ALA A 91 -3.10 -6.03 -5.56
CA ALA A 91 -1.67 -6.07 -5.27
C ALA A 91 -1.35 -5.47 -3.89
N LEU A 92 -1.92 -4.30 -3.57
CA LEU A 92 -1.73 -3.64 -2.28
C LEU A 92 -2.24 -4.48 -1.10
N ALA A 93 -3.40 -5.13 -1.27
CA ALA A 93 -3.96 -6.04 -0.27
C ALA A 93 -3.08 -7.30 -0.08
N SER A 94 -2.54 -7.83 -1.18
CA SER A 94 -1.64 -8.98 -1.17
C SER A 94 -0.30 -8.65 -0.49
N ASP A 95 0.28 -7.49 -0.79
CA ASP A 95 1.50 -6.99 -0.16
C ASP A 95 1.31 -6.85 1.37
N ALA A 96 0.18 -6.30 1.80
CA ALA A 96 -0.14 -6.14 3.22
C ALA A 96 -0.24 -7.50 3.95
N HIS A 97 -0.93 -8.48 3.35
CA HIS A 97 -1.05 -9.83 3.92
C HIS A 97 0.28 -10.62 3.89
N GLY A 98 1.03 -10.54 2.79
CA GLY A 98 2.31 -11.23 2.63
C GLY A 98 3.36 -10.71 3.62
N THR A 99 3.46 -9.39 3.74
CA THR A 99 4.37 -8.73 4.70
C THR A 99 4.04 -9.15 6.13
N PHE A 100 2.76 -9.12 6.52
CA PHE A 100 2.34 -9.52 7.87
C PHE A 100 2.66 -11.00 8.17
N THR A 101 2.36 -11.91 7.24
CA THR A 101 2.61 -13.35 7.41
C THR A 101 4.09 -13.66 7.53
N GLN A 102 4.92 -13.00 6.72
CA GLN A 102 6.37 -13.18 6.73
C GLN A 102 6.98 -12.67 8.05
N TYR A 103 6.54 -11.51 8.55
CA TYR A 103 6.97 -10.99 9.86
C TYR A 103 6.54 -11.89 11.04
N ALA A 104 5.33 -12.44 10.99
CA ALA A 104 4.86 -13.38 12.01
C ALA A 104 5.68 -14.67 12.00
N SER A 105 5.93 -15.24 10.81
CA SER A 105 6.73 -16.45 10.63
C SER A 105 8.19 -16.26 11.08
N ASP A 106 8.83 -15.15 10.71
CA ASP A 106 10.20 -14.83 11.12
C ASP A 106 10.30 -14.63 12.63
N SER A 107 9.30 -14.00 13.26
CA SER A 107 9.26 -13.78 14.71
C SER A 107 9.10 -15.10 15.47
N VAL A 108 8.21 -16.00 15.01
CA VAL A 108 8.02 -17.34 15.57
C VAL A 108 9.29 -18.19 15.41
N THR A 109 9.90 -18.16 14.23
CA THR A 109 11.13 -18.91 13.93
C THR A 109 12.31 -18.42 14.78
N LYS A 110 12.42 -17.10 14.98
CA LYS A 110 13.48 -16.51 15.79
C LYS A 110 13.29 -16.77 17.29
N ALA A 111 12.04 -16.79 17.77
CA ALA A 111 11.71 -17.18 19.13
C ALA A 111 12.01 -18.67 19.38
N ALA A 112 11.64 -19.55 18.44
CA ALA A 112 11.93 -20.98 18.51
C ALA A 112 13.44 -21.28 18.52
N LYS A 113 14.23 -20.53 17.74
CA LYS A 113 15.71 -20.64 17.74
C LYS A 113 16.41 -20.11 18.99
N LYS A 114 15.81 -19.17 19.74
CA LYS A 114 16.36 -18.69 21.02
C LYS A 114 15.95 -19.55 22.22
N ALA A 115 14.96 -20.41 22.07
CA ALA A 115 14.45 -21.31 23.12
C ALA A 115 15.05 -22.73 23.07
N ALA A 116 15.76 -23.09 22.00
CA ALA A 116 16.55 -24.32 21.85
C ALA A 116 18.03 -24.04 22.13
#